data_AF-A0A2M6ZS14-F1
#
_entry.id   AF-A0A2M6ZS14-F1
#
_cell.length_a   1.000
_cell.length_b   1.000
_cell.length_c   1.000
_cell.angle_alpha   90.00
_cell.angle_beta   90.00
_cell.angle_gamma   90.00
#
_symmetry.space_group_name_H-M   'P 1'
#
loop_
_entity.id
_entity.type
_entity.pdbx_description
1 polymer ?
#
loop_
_entity_poly.entity_id
_entity_poly.type
_entity_poly.pdbx_seq_one_letter_code
_entity_poly.pdbx_strand_id
1 'polypeptide(L)'
;LPPFLWFFIKAFAVFALIIWIRSTWPRVRIDQLMAFAWKFMLPLSLINIVIVAIEVLVWPAGLPWGLVFLNIGIMVVLLTLWAGMFKLRGGPQIES
;
A
#
# COMPACT_ATOMS: atom_id res chain seq x y z
N LEU A 1 -13.83 2.44 -24.84
CA LEU A 1 -14.56 3.35 -23.93
C LEU A 1 -13.89 4.72 -23.98
N PRO A 2 -14.64 5.83 -24.09
CA PRO A 2 -14.07 7.17 -24.04
C PRO A 2 -13.26 7.37 -22.75
N PRO A 3 -12.08 8.01 -22.76
CA PRO A 3 -11.24 8.19 -21.58
C PRO A 3 -11.97 8.85 -20.39
N PHE A 4 -12.86 9.81 -20.69
CA PHE A 4 -13.67 10.50 -19.69
C PHE A 4 -14.62 9.55 -18.95
N LEU A 5 -15.29 8.65 -19.69
CA LEU A 5 -16.26 7.72 -19.11
C LEU A 5 -15.60 6.72 -18.16
N TRP A 6 -14.40 6.26 -18.50
CA TRP A 6 -13.60 5.37 -17.65
C TRP A 6 -13.12 6.05 -16.36
N PHE A 7 -12.76 7.34 -16.44
CA PHE A 7 -12.43 8.14 -15.25
C PHE A 7 -13.65 8.27 -14.32
N PHE A 8 -14.83 8.60 -14.85
CA PHE A 8 -16.06 8.71 -14.06
C PHE A 8 -16.45 7.39 -13.41
N ILE A 9 -16.32 6.25 -14.11
CA ILE A 9 -16.60 4.93 -13.55
C ILE A 9 -15.70 4.65 -12.35
N LYS A 10 -14.38 4.88 -12.48
CA LYS A 10 -13.44 4.70 -11.36
C LYS A 10 -13.75 5.66 -10.20
N ALA A 11 -14.03 6.92 -10.50
CA ALA A 11 -14.36 7.91 -9.49
C ALA A 11 -15.64 7.55 -8.72
N PHE A 12 -16.70 7.14 -9.42
CA PHE A 12 -17.96 6.73 -8.82
C PHE A 12 -17.80 5.45 -7.98
N ALA A 13 -16.97 4.51 -8.45
CA ALA A 13 -16.64 3.30 -7.68
C ALA A 13 -15.93 3.63 -6.36
N VAL A 14 -14.96 4.55 -6.36
CA VAL A 14 -14.29 5.00 -5.13
C VAL A 14 -15.27 5.74 -4.20
N PHE A 15 -16.11 6.60 -4.76
CA PHE A 15 -17.10 7.36 -3.97
C PHE A 15 -18.13 6.43 -3.31
N ALA A 16 -18.64 5.45 -4.07
CA ALA A 16 -19.54 4.41 -3.56
C ALA A 16 -18.85 3.57 -2.46
N LEU A 17 -17.57 3.23 -2.63
CA LEU A 17 -16.77 2.55 -1.60
C LEU A 17 -16.68 3.36 -0.31
N ILE A 18 -16.40 4.67 -0.38
CA ILE A 18 -16.30 5.53 0.81
C ILE A 18 -17.63 5.61 1.56
N ILE A 19 -18.75 5.76 0.83
CA ILE A 19 -20.10 5.76 1.42
C ILE A 19 -20.41 4.41 2.06
N TRP A 20 -20.05 3.31 1.39
CA TRP A 20 -20.27 1.96 1.91
C TRP A 20 -19.42 1.67 3.16
N ILE A 21 -18.14 2.08 3.18
CA ILE A 21 -17.26 1.98 4.36
C ILE A 21 -17.82 2.78 5.52
N ARG A 22 -18.31 4.00 5.27
CA ARG A 22 -18.97 4.82 6.29
C ARG A 22 -20.20 4.11 6.88
N SER A 23 -20.98 3.43 6.04
CA SER A 23 -22.16 2.67 6.49
C SER A 23 -21.79 1.38 7.24
N THR A 24 -20.64 0.78 6.94
CA THR A 24 -20.19 -0.51 7.50
C THR A 24 -19.36 -0.35 8.78
N TRP A 25 -18.72 0.80 8.99
CA TRP A 25 -17.86 1.07 10.16
C TRP A 25 -18.44 2.17 11.06
N PRO A 26 -19.13 1.80 12.15
CA PRO A 26 -19.84 2.77 12.98
C PRO A 26 -18.92 3.72 13.75
N ARG A 27 -17.72 3.31 14.18
CA ARG A 27 -16.80 4.13 15.01
C ARG A 27 -15.33 3.66 14.97
N VAL A 28 -14.67 3.65 13.82
CA VAL A 28 -13.20 3.53 13.78
C VAL A 28 -12.60 4.91 14.07
N ARG A 29 -11.79 5.03 15.11
CA ARG A 29 -11.09 6.29 15.42
C ARG A 29 -10.14 6.64 14.26
N ILE A 30 -10.28 7.84 13.71
CA ILE A 30 -9.35 8.40 12.70
C ILE A 30 -7.91 8.31 13.22
N ASP A 31 -7.72 8.42 14.53
CA ASP A 31 -6.42 8.30 15.19
C ASP A 31 -5.76 6.93 14.99
N GLN A 32 -6.53 5.83 14.95
CA GLN A 32 -5.99 4.50 14.69
C GLN A 32 -5.56 4.34 13.23
N LEU A 33 -6.33 4.91 12.31
CA LEU A 33 -5.99 4.94 10.89
C LEU A 33 -4.77 5.84 10.64
N MET A 34 -4.69 7.00 11.29
CA MET A 34 -3.56 7.92 11.21
C MET A 34 -2.30 7.31 11.81
N ALA A 35 -2.40 6.67 12.98
CA ALA A 35 -1.27 5.96 13.58
C ALA A 35 -0.80 4.81 12.68
N PHE A 36 -1.70 4.09 12.02
CA PHE A 36 -1.34 3.08 11.03
C PHE A 36 -0.66 3.71 9.81
N ALA A 37 -1.24 4.75 9.22
CA ALA A 37 -0.67 5.44 8.07
C ALA A 37 0.74 6.01 8.37
N TRP A 38 0.91 6.66 9.51
CA TRP A 38 2.19 7.24 9.91
C TRP A 38 3.25 6.21 10.29
N LYS A 39 2.86 5.12 10.95
CA LYS A 39 3.81 4.13 11.49
C LYS A 39 4.12 3.01 10.50
N PHE A 40 3.24 2.80 9.51
CA PHE A 40 3.38 1.77 8.48
C PHE A 40 3.60 2.36 7.08
N MET A 41 2.75 3.29 6.61
CA MET A 41 2.81 3.74 5.22
C MET A 41 3.98 4.68 4.94
N LEU A 42 4.34 5.55 5.89
CA LEU A 42 5.42 6.52 5.71
C LEU A 42 6.80 5.87 5.55
N PRO A 43 7.28 4.99 6.46
CA PRO A 43 8.58 4.32 6.27
C PRO A 43 8.59 3.42 5.04
N LEU A 44 7.48 2.75 4.75
CA LEU A 44 7.35 1.85 3.61
C LEU A 44 7.40 2.60 2.27
N SER A 45 6.75 3.77 2.19
CA SER A 45 6.80 4.65 1.02
C SER A 45 8.22 5.21 0.80
N LEU A 46 8.93 5.57 1.87
CA LEU A 46 10.31 6.06 1.77
C LEU A 46 11.24 4.97 1.23
N ILE A 47 11.16 3.75 1.79
CA ILE A 47 11.99 2.63 1.33
C ILE A 47 11.70 2.31 -0.14
N ASN A 48 10.42 2.35 -0.55
CA ASN A 48 10.06 2.10 -1.93
C ASN A 48 10.70 3.09 -2.92
N ILE A 49 10.63 4.39 -2.62
CA ILE A 49 11.19 5.42 -3.49
C ILE A 49 12.72 5.28 -3.56
N VAL A 50 13.38 4.95 -2.45
CA VAL A 50 14.84 4.71 -2.43
C VAL A 50 15.22 3.51 -3.30
N ILE A 51 14.49 2.39 -3.20
CA ILE A 51 14.73 1.19 -4.03
C ILE A 51 14.58 1.54 -5.52
N VAL A 52 13.49 2.21 -5.90
CA VAL A 52 13.24 2.63 -7.28
C VAL A 52 14.33 3.59 -7.77
N ALA A 53 14.78 4.53 -6.94
CA ALA A 53 15.84 5.47 -7.29
C ALA A 53 17.18 4.76 -7.57
N ILE A 54 17.53 3.75 -6.77
CA ILE A 54 18.74 2.94 -6.97
C ILE A 54 18.63 2.11 -8.24
N GLU A 55 17.49 1.46 -8.49
CA GLU A 55 17.28 0.65 -9.69
C GLU A 55 17.39 1.46 -10.99
N VAL A 56 16.81 2.67 -11.01
CA VAL A 56 16.91 3.59 -12.16
C VAL A 56 18.35 4.05 -12.39
N LEU A 57 19.13 4.27 -11.32
CA LEU A 57 20.54 4.65 -11.43
C LEU A 57 21.41 3.52 -11.97
N VAL A 58 21.18 2.28 -11.51
CA VAL A 58 21.97 1.11 -11.91
C VAL A 58 21.70 0.71 -13.36
N TRP A 59 20.47 0.92 -13.86
CA TRP A 59 20.06 0.41 -15.17
C TRP A 59 19.33 1.44 -16.05
N PRO A 60 20.05 2.44 -16.61
CA PRO A 60 19.45 3.51 -17.39
C PRO A 60 18.88 3.10 -18.76
N ALA A 61 19.21 1.89 -19.28
CA ALA A 61 18.92 1.51 -20.68
C ALA A 61 18.37 0.08 -20.88
N GLY A 62 17.92 -0.62 -19.84
CA GLY A 62 17.47 -2.02 -19.92
C GLY A 62 15.96 -2.13 -19.77
N LEU A 63 15.32 -2.84 -20.72
CA LEU A 63 13.89 -3.20 -20.76
C LEU A 63 13.03 -2.70 -19.57
N PRO A 64 12.25 -1.62 -19.73
CA PRO A 64 11.48 -1.02 -18.64
C PRO A 64 10.49 -2.01 -18.01
N TRP A 65 9.97 -2.94 -18.81
CA TRP A 65 9.07 -3.98 -18.34
C TRP A 65 9.74 -4.97 -17.38
N GLY A 66 10.99 -5.38 -17.63
CA GLY A 66 11.71 -6.35 -16.79
C GLY A 66 12.05 -5.79 -15.41
N LEU A 67 12.54 -4.56 -15.36
CA LEU A 67 12.80 -3.85 -14.11
C LEU A 67 11.51 -3.58 -13.33
N VAL A 68 10.41 -3.24 -14.01
CA VAL A 68 9.11 -3.04 -13.36
C VAL A 68 8.60 -4.33 -12.73
N PHE A 69 8.68 -5.48 -13.41
CA PHE A 69 8.26 -6.76 -12.82
C PHE A 69 9.17 -7.18 -11.65
N LEU A 70 10.48 -6.96 -11.75
CA LEU A 70 11.43 -7.19 -10.67
C LEU A 70 11.11 -6.29 -9.46
N ASN A 71 10.90 -5.00 -9.68
CA ASN A 71 10.55 -4.02 -8.65
C ASN A 71 9.23 -4.37 -7.96
N ILE A 72 8.20 -4.75 -8.73
CA ILE A 72 6.92 -5.21 -8.18
C ILE A 72 7.13 -6.47 -7.33
N GLY A 73 7.95 -7.42 -7.79
CA GLY A 73 8.31 -8.60 -7.02
C GLY A 73 9.00 -8.25 -5.69
N ILE A 74 10.03 -7.41 -5.74
CA ILE A 74 10.76 -6.91 -4.56
C ILE A 74 9.82 -6.16 -3.63
N MET A 75 8.96 -5.29 -4.16
CA MET A 75 7.92 -4.58 -3.40
C MET A 75 6.99 -5.54 -2.69
N VAL A 76 6.43 -6.53 -3.39
CA VAL A 76 5.50 -7.50 -2.80
C VAL A 76 6.18 -8.31 -1.70
N VAL A 77 7.44 -8.69 -1.88
CA VAL A 77 8.22 -9.36 -0.83
C VAL A 77 8.47 -8.42 0.35
N LEU A 78 8.85 -7.16 0.11
CA LEU A 78 9.07 -6.18 1.18
C LEU A 78 7.79 -5.87 1.95
N LEU A 79 6.67 -5.73 1.24
CA LEU A 79 5.34 -5.54 1.79
C LEU A 79 4.94 -6.73 2.68
N THR A 80 5.17 -7.96 2.23
CA THR A 80 4.81 -9.17 3.00
C THR A 80 5.74 -9.40 4.20
N LEU A 81 7.04 -9.12 4.08
CA LEU A 81 8.00 -9.20 5.20
C LEU A 81 7.73 -8.14 6.27
N TRP A 82 7.50 -6.89 5.84
CA TRP A 82 7.19 -5.78 6.74
C TRP A 82 5.81 -5.98 7.40
N ALA A 83 4.80 -6.42 6.64
CA ALA A 83 3.49 -6.79 7.20
C ALA A 83 3.59 -8.00 8.17
N GLY A 84 4.47 -8.97 7.90
CA GLY A 84 4.74 -10.10 8.77
C GLY A 84 5.33 -9.70 10.13
N MET A 85 6.23 -8.71 10.16
CA MET A 85 6.83 -8.20 11.40
C MET A 85 5.79 -7.66 12.39
N PHE A 86 4.73 -7.00 11.90
CA PHE A 86 3.65 -6.51 12.76
C PHE A 86 2.71 -7.61 13.23
N LYS A 87 2.56 -8.68 12.44
CA LYS A 87 1.70 -9.82 12.80
C LYS A 87 2.25 -10.62 13.99
N LEU A 88 3.55 -10.53 14.27
CA LEU A 88 4.22 -11.21 15.38
C LEU A 88 4.09 -10.47 16.72
N ARG A 89 3.58 -9.23 16.75
CA ARG A 89 3.42 -8.44 17.98
C ARG A 89 2.02 -8.52 18.60
N GLY A 90 1.12 -9.33 18.03
CA GLY A 90 -0.20 -9.63 18.57
C GLY A 90 -0.25 -11.03 19.18
N GLY A 91 0.66 -11.35 20.09
CA GLY A 91 0.61 -12.61 20.85
C GLY A 91 -0.65 -12.66 21.72
N PRO A 92 -1.42 -13.78 21.75
CA PRO A 92 -2.55 -13.95 22.65
C PRO A 92 -2.13 -13.69 24.10
N GLN A 93 -2.62 -12.61 24.70
CA GLN A 93 -2.54 -12.38 26.13
C GLN A 93 -3.67 -13.17 26.79
N ILE A 94 -3.50 -14.48 26.83
CA ILE A 94 -4.30 -15.38 27.68
C ILE A 94 -3.34 -16.39 28.27
N GLU A 95 -2.73 -16.04 29.41
CA GLU A 95 -2.67 -16.96 30.55
C GLU A 95 -2.36 -16.18 31.85
N SER A 96 -3.32 -16.27 32.78
CA SER A 96 -3.38 -15.95 34.23
C SER A 96 -2.51 -14.85 34.83
#